data_AF-A0A524IW82-F1
#
_entry.id   AF-A0A524IW82-F1
#
_cell.length_a   1.000
_cell.length_b   1.000
_cell.length_c   1.000
_cell.angle_alpha   90.00
_cell.angle_beta   90.00
_cell.angle_gamma   90.00
#
_symmetry.space_group_name_H-M   'P 1'
#
loop_
_entity.id
_entity.type
_entity.pdbx_description
1 polymer ?
#
loop_
_entity_poly.entity_id
_entity_poly.type
_entity_poly.pdbx_seq_one_letter_code
_entity_poly.pdbx_strand_id
1 'polypeptide(L)'
;LSGVLLALYMANAGGAWDNAKKYIEGGAHGGKGSDPHKAAVVGDTVGDPFKDTSGPSMNIVIKLMSIVSLVLAPWFVAVHANGESLGWVTRALEYWMPFLG
;
A
#
# COMPACT_ATOMS: atom_id res chain seq x y z
N LEU A 1 -6.92 8.13 3.96
CA LEU A 1 -7.31 8.99 2.82
C LEU A 1 -6.10 9.34 1.94
N SER A 2 -5.01 9.87 2.52
CA SER A 2 -3.80 10.27 1.78
C SER A 2 -3.15 9.15 0.95
N GLY A 3 -3.16 7.90 1.44
CA GLY A 3 -2.63 6.75 0.69
C GLY A 3 -3.41 6.41 -0.59
N VAL A 4 -4.72 6.61 -0.59
CA VAL A 4 -5.57 6.36 -1.78
C VAL A 4 -5.33 7.42 -2.86
N LEU A 5 -5.16 8.68 -2.45
CA LEU A 5 -4.83 9.78 -3.37
C LEU A 5 -3.44 9.61 -4.00
N LEU A 6 -2.46 9.16 -3.21
CA LEU A 6 -1.11 8.88 -3.71
C LEU A 6 -1.09 7.67 -4.66
N ALA A 7 -1.90 6.64 -4.39
CA ALA A 7 -2.08 5.48 -5.28
C ALA A 7 -2.53 5.91 -6.69
N LEU A 8 -3.58 6.73 -6.73
CA LEU A 8 -4.19 7.23 -7.96
C LEU A 8 -3.24 8.14 -8.74
N TYR A 9 -2.50 8.99 -8.03
CA TYR A 9 -1.50 9.86 -8.64
C TYR A 9 -0.37 9.06 -9.29
N MET A 10 0.20 8.07 -8.59
CA MET A 10 1.29 7.24 -9.12
C MET A 10 0.87 6.41 -10.34
N ALA A 11 -0.34 5.82 -10.30
CA ALA A 11 -0.88 5.05 -11.42
C ALA A 11 -1.11 5.91 -12.67
N ASN A 12 -1.72 7.10 -12.50
CA ASN A 12 -2.02 7.99 -13.62
C ASN A 12 -0.77 8.69 -14.17
N ALA A 13 0.17 9.11 -13.30
CA ALA A 13 1.40 9.77 -13.72
C ALA A 13 2.34 8.80 -14.47
N GLY A 14 2.51 7.57 -13.95
CA GLY A 14 3.31 6.54 -14.63
C GLY A 14 2.73 6.14 -15.99
N GLY A 15 1.40 5.98 -16.09
CA GLY A 15 0.73 5.71 -17.36
C GLY A 15 0.80 6.86 -18.36
N ALA A 16 0.74 8.11 -17.90
CA ALA A 16 0.85 9.29 -18.76
C ALA A 16 2.26 9.41 -19.37
N TRP A 17 3.32 9.14 -18.59
CA TRP A 17 4.70 9.18 -19.10
C TRP A 17 5.01 8.05 -20.09
N ASP A 18 4.52 6.82 -19.86
CA ASP A 18 4.68 5.72 -20.83
C ASP A 18 3.92 5.99 -22.15
N ASN A 19 2.70 6.54 -22.06
CA ASN A 19 1.92 6.91 -23.25
C ASN A 19 2.53 8.09 -24.01
N ALA A 20 3.12 9.07 -23.32
CA ALA A 20 3.84 10.17 -23.96
C ALA A 20 5.08 9.66 -24.73
N LYS A 21 5.82 8.70 -24.17
CA LYS A 21 6.94 8.04 -24.86
C LYS A 21 6.45 7.35 -26.14
N LYS A 22 5.42 6.50 -26.03
CA LYS A 22 4.82 5.78 -27.19
C LYS A 22 4.29 6.72 -28.27
N TYR A 23 3.71 7.85 -27.88
CA TYR A 23 3.22 8.86 -28.82
C TYR A 23 4.36 9.48 -29.66
N ILE A 24 5.49 9.78 -29.02
CA ILE A 24 6.69 10.28 -29.71
C ILE A 24 7.35 9.18 -30.53
N GLU A 25 7.37 7.93 -30.05
CA GLU A 25 7.81 6.78 -30.82
C GLU A 25 6.98 6.54 -32.10
N GLY A 26 5.70 6.92 -32.09
CA GLY A 26 4.78 6.84 -33.23
C GLY A 26 5.01 7.90 -34.33
N GLY A 27 6.00 8.78 -34.16
CA GLY A 27 6.38 9.78 -35.18
C GLY A 27 6.00 11.21 -34.84
N ALA A 28 5.29 11.45 -33.72
CA ALA A 28 5.07 12.81 -33.22
C ALA A 28 6.38 13.41 -32.68
N HIS A 29 6.55 14.72 -32.79
CA HIS A 29 7.70 15.47 -32.24
C HIS A 29 9.08 14.90 -32.64
N GLY A 30 9.25 14.52 -33.90
CA GLY A 30 10.53 14.11 -34.47
C GLY A 30 10.85 12.61 -34.38
N GLY A 31 9.97 11.80 -33.78
CA GLY A 31 10.09 10.35 -33.83
C GLY A 31 11.21 9.76 -32.96
N LYS A 32 11.44 8.45 -33.11
CA LYS A 32 12.51 7.74 -32.36
C LYS A 32 13.88 8.36 -32.63
N GLY A 33 14.55 8.72 -31.54
CA GLY A 33 15.93 9.25 -31.55
C GLY A 33 16.01 10.77 -31.49
N SER A 34 14.89 11.48 -31.57
CA SER A 34 14.82 12.93 -31.40
C SER A 34 15.10 13.35 -29.94
N ASP A 35 15.46 14.60 -29.71
CA ASP A 35 15.63 15.12 -28.34
C ASP A 35 14.34 15.02 -27.49
N PRO A 36 13.14 15.26 -28.04
CA PRO A 36 11.88 14.94 -27.36
C PRO A 36 11.73 13.47 -26.95
N HIS A 37 12.19 12.54 -27.79
CA HIS A 37 12.15 11.11 -27.48
C HIS A 37 13.09 10.77 -26.30
N LYS A 38 14.29 11.33 -26.27
CA LYS A 38 15.21 11.13 -25.13
C LYS A 38 14.63 11.67 -23.83
N ALA A 39 14.01 12.84 -23.86
CA ALA A 39 13.34 13.41 -22.69
C ALA A 39 12.16 12.54 -22.20
N ALA A 40 11.37 12.00 -23.13
CA ALA A 40 10.26 11.10 -22.80
C ALA A 40 10.73 9.74 -22.25
N VAL A 41 11.86 9.21 -22.73
CA VAL A 41 12.49 7.99 -22.18
C VAL A 41 12.92 8.23 -20.73
N VAL A 42 13.53 9.38 -20.42
CA VAL A 42 13.90 9.72 -19.04
C VAL A 42 12.65 9.82 -18.15
N GLY A 43 11.57 10.43 -18.64
CA GLY A 43 10.29 10.49 -17.92
C GLY A 43 9.67 9.13 -17.63
N ASP A 44 9.69 8.22 -18.61
CA ASP A 44 9.24 6.83 -18.43
C ASP A 44 10.12 6.07 -17.42
N THR A 45 11.45 6.27 -17.46
CA THR A 45 12.38 5.64 -16.51
C THR A 45 12.11 6.09 -15.05
N VAL A 46 11.69 7.34 -14.85
CA VAL A 46 11.24 7.86 -13.55
C VAL A 46 9.84 7.35 -13.18
N GLY A 47 9.00 7.06 -14.18
CA GLY A 47 7.64 6.53 -14.03
C GLY A 47 7.54 5.01 -13.83
N ASP A 48 8.54 4.24 -14.26
CA ASP A 48 8.57 2.77 -14.13
C ASP A 48 8.48 2.29 -12.67
N PRO A 49 9.19 2.89 -11.68
CA PRO A 49 8.98 2.57 -10.27
C PRO A 49 7.55 2.87 -9.79
N PHE A 50 6.90 3.91 -10.36
CA PHE A 50 5.54 4.31 -10.01
C PHE A 50 4.48 3.38 -10.61
N LYS A 51 4.63 2.94 -11.86
CA LYS A 51 3.65 2.08 -12.53
C LYS A 51 3.85 0.58 -12.24
N ASP A 52 5.10 0.11 -12.11
CA ASP A 52 5.40 -1.33 -12.02
C ASP A 52 5.68 -1.82 -10.59
N THR A 53 6.08 -0.92 -9.68
CA THR A 53 6.43 -1.31 -8.30
C THR A 53 5.46 -0.73 -7.28
N SER A 54 5.30 0.59 -7.23
CA SER A 54 4.51 1.27 -6.18
C SER A 54 3.00 1.35 -6.48
N GLY A 55 2.60 1.41 -7.75
CA GLY A 55 1.19 1.35 -8.17
C GLY A 55 0.48 0.03 -7.83
N PRO A 56 1.02 -1.15 -8.21
CA PRO A 56 0.40 -2.45 -7.90
C PRO A 56 0.41 -2.75 -6.40
N SER A 57 1.48 -2.37 -5.69
CA SER A 57 1.62 -2.58 -4.26
C SER A 57 0.66 -1.73 -3.43
N MET A 58 0.22 -0.56 -3.90
CA MET A 58 -0.76 0.26 -3.17
C MET A 58 -2.17 -0.38 -3.11
N ASN A 59 -2.58 -1.09 -4.16
CA ASN A 59 -3.83 -1.87 -4.16
C ASN A 59 -3.77 -3.04 -3.15
N ILE A 60 -2.60 -3.67 -3.03
CA ILE A 60 -2.33 -4.69 -2.03
C ILE A 60 -2.33 -4.10 -0.61
N VAL A 61 -1.68 -2.95 -0.40
CA VAL A 61 -1.65 -2.27 0.91
C VAL A 61 -3.06 -1.92 1.38
N ILE A 62 -3.93 -1.38 0.52
CA ILE A 62 -5.30 -1.03 0.89
C ILE A 62 -6.11 -2.29 1.27
N LYS A 63 -6.00 -3.36 0.48
CA LYS A 63 -6.68 -4.64 0.77
C LYS A 63 -6.16 -5.29 2.05
N LEU A 64 -4.84 -5.35 2.24
CA LEU A 64 -4.21 -5.94 3.42
C LEU A 64 -4.52 -5.13 4.68
N MET A 65 -4.43 -3.80 4.65
CA MET A 65 -4.78 -2.96 5.80
C MET A 65 -6.24 -3.16 6.21
N SER A 66 -7.15 -3.33 5.24
CA SER A 66 -8.57 -3.60 5.51
C SER A 66 -8.78 -4.97 6.15
N ILE A 67 -8.12 -6.01 5.64
CA ILE A 67 -8.21 -7.38 6.19
C ILE A 67 -7.57 -7.47 7.58
N VAL A 68 -6.38 -6.92 7.78
CA VAL A 68 -5.70 -6.88 9.08
C VAL A 68 -6.54 -6.13 10.10
N SER A 69 -7.14 -5.00 9.72
CA SER A 69 -8.04 -4.26 10.61
C SER A 69 -9.29 -5.07 10.97
N LEU A 70 -9.88 -5.81 10.02
CA LEU A 70 -11.05 -6.65 10.28
C LEU A 70 -10.72 -7.83 11.22
N VAL A 71 -9.57 -8.47 11.02
CA VAL A 71 -9.13 -9.61 11.85
C VAL A 71 -8.77 -9.16 13.27
N LEU A 72 -8.13 -8.00 13.41
CA LEU A 72 -7.72 -7.48 14.73
C LEU A 72 -8.84 -6.70 15.44
N ALA A 73 -9.93 -6.33 14.75
CA ALA A 73 -11.08 -5.62 15.34
C ALA A 73 -11.63 -6.29 16.62
N PRO A 74 -11.94 -7.60 16.67
CA PRO A 74 -12.43 -8.23 17.90
C PRO A 74 -11.41 -8.21 19.04
N TRP A 75 -10.11 -8.27 18.72
CA TRP A 75 -9.03 -8.18 19.71
C TRP A 75 -8.89 -6.77 20.28
N PHE A 76 -8.93 -5.74 19.42
CA PHE A 76 -8.94 -4.35 19.87
C PHE A 76 -10.18 -4.01 20.69
N VAL A 77 -11.35 -4.53 20.33
CA VAL A 77 -12.56 -4.40 21.13
C VAL A 77 -12.40 -5.11 22.48
N ALA A 78 -11.83 -6.31 22.52
CA ALA A 78 -11.58 -7.02 23.77
C ALA A 78 -10.56 -6.32 24.70
N VAL A 79 -9.54 -5.69 24.14
CA VAL A 79 -8.50 -4.97 24.90
C VAL A 79 -8.96 -3.56 25.30
N HIS A 80 -9.74 -2.87 24.47
CA HIS A 80 -10.19 -1.50 24.74
C HIS A 80 -11.51 -1.44 25.53
N ALA A 81 -12.40 -2.42 25.37
CA ALA A 81 -13.66 -2.49 26.14
C ALA A 81 -13.45 -3.01 27.57
N ASN A 82 -12.31 -3.64 27.87
CA ASN A 82 -11.97 -4.09 29.21
C ASN A 82 -10.86 -3.21 29.78
N GLY A 83 -11.22 -2.24 30.61
CA GLY A 83 -10.31 -1.67 31.63
C GLY A 83 -9.88 -2.70 32.70
N GLU A 84 -9.79 -3.98 32.32
CA GLU A 84 -9.61 -5.19 33.13
C GLU A 84 -8.79 -6.20 32.28
N SER A 85 -7.71 -5.76 31.63
CA SER A 85 -6.93 -6.63 30.71
C SER A 85 -6.13 -7.74 31.42
N LEU A 86 -6.04 -7.72 32.75
CA LEU A 86 -5.31 -8.68 33.58
C LEU A 86 -6.21 -9.56 34.47
N GLY A 87 -7.50 -9.26 34.58
CA GLY A 87 -8.42 -9.92 35.52
C GLY A 87 -8.64 -11.40 35.21
N TRP A 88 -8.57 -11.80 33.94
CA TRP A 88 -8.71 -13.21 33.57
C TRP A 88 -7.43 -14.01 33.84
N VAL A 89 -6.25 -13.39 33.75
CA VAL A 89 -4.97 -14.02 34.07
C VAL A 89 -4.82 -14.20 35.58
N THR A 90 -5.19 -13.20 36.37
CA THR A 90 -5.17 -13.29 37.83
C THR A 90 -6.22 -14.27 38.35
N ARG A 91 -7.44 -14.28 37.80
CA ARG A 91 -8.47 -15.28 38.16
C ARG A 91 -8.11 -16.69 37.72
N ALA A 92 -7.44 -16.84 36.58
CA ALA A 92 -6.90 -18.14 36.19
C ALA A 92 -5.85 -18.60 37.21
N LEU A 93 -4.86 -17.77 37.53
CA LEU A 93 -3.81 -18.11 38.50
C LEU A 93 -4.39 -18.44 39.90
N GLU A 94 -5.37 -17.69 40.39
CA GLU A 94 -6.08 -17.98 41.65
C GLU A 94 -6.82 -19.33 41.63
N TYR A 95 -7.38 -19.72 40.48
CA TYR A 95 -8.09 -21.01 40.34
C TYR A 95 -7.13 -22.22 40.34
N TRP A 96 -5.90 -22.05 39.85
CA TRP A 96 -4.91 -23.14 39.74
C TRP A 96 -3.97 -23.26 40.95
N MET A 97 -3.85 -22.21 41.76
CA MET A 97 -2.94 -22.15 42.91
C MET A 97 -3.18 -23.23 43.99
N PRO A 98 -4.43 -23.67 44.29
CA PRO A 98 -4.69 -24.74 45.26
C PRO A 98 -4.25 -26.14 44.79
N PHE A 99 -3.95 -26.33 43.51
CA PHE A 99 -3.55 -27.63 42.94
C PHE A 99 -2.03 -27.79 42.83
N LEU A 100 -1.27 -26.77 43.24
CA LEU A 100 0.21 -26.73 43.20
C LEU A 100 0.86 -26.86 44.58
N GLY A 101 0.08 -27.11 45.63
CA GLY A 101 0.54 -27.37 47.01
C GLY A 101 0.32 -28.81 47.43
#